data_AF-A0A8F8AX50-F1
#
_entry.id   AF-A0A8F8AX50-F1
#
_cell.length_a   1.000
_cell.length_b   1.000
_cell.length_c   1.000
_cell.angle_alpha   90.00
_cell.angle_beta   90.00
_cell.angle_gamma   90.00
#
_symmetry.space_group_name_H-M   'P 1'
#
loop_
_entity.id
_entity.type
_entity.pdbx_description
1 polymer ?
#
loop_
_entity_poly.entity_id
_entity_poly.type
_entity_poly.pdbx_seq_one_letter_code
_entity_poly.pdbx_strand_id
1 'polypeptide(L)'
;MDVTGKKRHAQANHERSSMPQVYRWGYQRGFAPGNPRVNMDKSPKPQKDRCITDEEDLVIYENASGPVNAAMEIAYRCAARVSDILKMAWNQIRDKGIFIRQGKTGLKQMKPWTKRLRAAGIYAGRGVKMEPLSKLCMGKNIHITV
;
A
#
# COMPACT_ATOMS: atom_id res chain seq x y z
N MET A 1 -26.38 -2.17 -22.95
CA MET A 1 -25.04 -1.96 -22.36
C MET A 1 -24.99 -0.54 -21.82
N ASP A 2 -24.72 -0.36 -20.53
CA ASP A 2 -24.78 0.91 -19.83
C ASP A 2 -23.89 1.98 -20.51
N VAL A 3 -24.47 3.12 -20.87
CA VAL A 3 -23.82 4.13 -21.74
C VAL A 3 -22.60 4.74 -21.04
N THR A 4 -22.68 4.87 -19.71
CA THR A 4 -21.63 5.33 -18.81
C THR A 4 -20.46 4.34 -18.73
N GLY A 5 -20.76 3.05 -18.81
CA GLY A 5 -19.79 1.96 -18.79
C GLY A 5 -18.89 1.89 -20.01
N LYS A 6 -19.17 2.65 -21.09
CA LYS A 6 -18.32 2.73 -22.30
C LYS A 6 -17.16 3.71 -22.18
N LYS A 7 -17.25 4.71 -21.29
CA LYS A 7 -16.22 5.76 -21.13
C LYS A 7 -15.46 5.68 -19.80
N ARG A 8 -16.11 5.19 -18.73
CA ARG A 8 -15.55 5.19 -17.36
C ARG A 8 -15.79 3.87 -16.63
N HIS A 9 -15.09 2.82 -17.06
CA HIS A 9 -15.22 1.47 -16.48
C HIS A 9 -15.02 1.41 -14.96
N ALA A 10 -14.13 2.22 -14.39
CA ALA A 10 -13.87 2.23 -12.95
C ALA A 10 -15.04 2.82 -12.14
N GLN A 11 -15.55 3.97 -12.60
CA GLN A 11 -16.66 4.68 -11.98
C GLN A 11 -17.95 3.84 -12.05
N ALA A 12 -18.29 3.32 -13.23
CA ALA A 12 -19.47 2.46 -13.41
C ALA A 12 -19.43 1.24 -12.48
N ASN A 13 -18.25 0.65 -12.27
CA ASN A 13 -18.09 -0.47 -11.34
C ASN A 13 -18.24 -0.05 -9.86
N HIS A 14 -17.88 1.17 -9.47
CA HIS A 14 -18.10 1.68 -8.11
C HIS A 14 -19.59 1.92 -7.85
N GLU A 15 -20.28 2.60 -8.76
CA GLU A 15 -21.74 2.84 -8.73
C GLU A 15 -22.52 1.52 -8.69
N ARG A 16 -22.14 0.57 -9.55
CA ARG A 16 -22.71 -0.78 -9.54
C ARG A 16 -22.45 -1.54 -8.23
N SER A 17 -21.36 -1.24 -7.51
CA SER A 17 -21.00 -1.94 -6.27
C SER A 17 -21.69 -1.37 -5.03
N SER A 18 -22.08 -0.10 -5.02
CA SER A 18 -22.84 0.51 -3.91
C SER A 18 -24.32 0.10 -3.93
N MET A 19 -24.89 -0.11 -5.11
CA MET A 19 -26.33 -0.37 -5.32
C MET A 19 -26.89 -1.57 -4.51
N PRO A 20 -26.21 -2.74 -4.42
CA PRO A 20 -26.66 -3.84 -3.56
C PRO A 20 -26.85 -3.46 -2.09
N GLN A 21 -26.01 -2.57 -1.55
CA GLN A 21 -26.07 -2.19 -0.14
C GLN A 21 -27.31 -1.34 0.15
N VAL A 22 -27.65 -0.41 -0.76
CA VAL A 22 -28.85 0.43 -0.67
C VAL A 22 -30.12 -0.42 -0.84
N TYR A 23 -30.17 -1.28 -1.85
CA TYR A 23 -31.34 -2.13 -2.08
C TYR A 23 -31.53 -3.18 -0.98
N ARG A 24 -30.46 -3.71 -0.39
CA ARG A 24 -30.56 -4.58 0.79
C ARG A 24 -31.18 -3.85 1.97
N TRP A 25 -30.76 -2.60 2.23
CA TRP A 25 -31.32 -1.78 3.30
C TRP A 25 -32.82 -1.50 3.08
N GLY A 26 -33.21 -1.17 1.84
CA GLY A 26 -34.60 -0.92 1.46
C GLY A 26 -35.47 -2.18 1.51
N TYR A 27 -34.96 -3.31 1.03
CA TYR A 27 -35.65 -4.60 1.08
C TYR A 27 -35.98 -5.04 2.51
N GLN A 28 -35.02 -4.92 3.43
CA GLN A 28 -35.23 -5.23 4.85
C GLN A 28 -36.32 -4.39 5.53
N ARG A 29 -36.71 -3.26 4.93
CA ARG A 29 -37.71 -2.32 5.45
C ARG A 29 -38.98 -2.24 4.61
N GLY A 30 -39.10 -3.10 3.59
CA GLY A 30 -40.25 -3.11 2.68
C GLY A 30 -40.29 -1.97 1.65
N PHE A 31 -39.23 -1.16 1.52
CA PHE A 31 -39.18 -0.05 0.55
C PHE A 31 -38.88 -0.48 -0.88
N ALA A 32 -38.27 -1.65 -1.07
CA ALA A 32 -37.95 -2.17 -2.39
C ALA A 32 -38.15 -3.69 -2.42
N PRO A 33 -38.71 -4.27 -3.50
CA PRO A 33 -38.97 -5.71 -3.60
C PRO A 33 -37.70 -6.55 -3.82
N GLY A 34 -36.55 -5.92 -4.11
CA GLY A 34 -35.28 -6.61 -4.31
C GLY A 34 -34.26 -5.76 -5.05
N ASN A 35 -33.05 -6.29 -5.23
CA ASN A 35 -31.97 -5.61 -5.93
C ASN A 35 -32.06 -5.84 -7.46
N PRO A 36 -32.28 -4.82 -8.29
CA PRO A 36 -32.38 -4.99 -9.75
C PRO A 36 -31.04 -5.32 -10.42
N ARG A 37 -29.92 -5.23 -9.69
CA ARG A 37 -28.55 -5.44 -10.21
C ARG A 37 -28.15 -6.90 -10.37
N VAL A 38 -28.97 -7.87 -9.92
CA VAL A 38 -28.59 -9.31 -9.87
C VAL A 38 -28.05 -9.84 -11.21
N ASN A 39 -28.54 -9.31 -12.34
CA ASN A 39 -28.17 -9.76 -13.69
C ASN A 39 -27.30 -8.76 -14.48
N MET A 40 -26.61 -7.82 -13.82
CA MET A 40 -25.70 -6.89 -14.50
C MET A 40 -24.26 -7.31 -14.30
N ASP A 41 -23.45 -7.43 -15.35
CA ASP A 41 -22.02 -7.77 -15.22
C ASP A 41 -21.13 -6.58 -14.83
N LYS A 42 -19.94 -6.89 -14.31
CA LYS A 42 -18.89 -5.89 -14.10
C LYS A 42 -18.30 -5.50 -15.45
N SER A 43 -18.00 -4.22 -15.65
CA SER A 43 -17.12 -3.83 -16.75
C SER A 43 -15.72 -4.38 -16.50
N PRO A 44 -15.03 -4.95 -17.51
CA PRO A 44 -13.68 -5.44 -17.36
C PRO A 44 -12.75 -4.29 -16.92
N LYS A 45 -11.86 -4.58 -15.97
CA LYS A 45 -10.79 -3.68 -15.54
C LYS A 45 -9.46 -4.35 -15.88
N PRO A 46 -8.56 -3.70 -16.63
CA PRO A 46 -7.21 -4.23 -16.80
C PRO A 46 -6.54 -4.26 -15.42
N GLN A 47 -5.94 -5.40 -15.08
CA GLN A 47 -5.09 -5.51 -13.90
C GLN A 47 -3.79 -4.75 -14.18
N LYS A 48 -3.32 -3.98 -13.20
CA LYS A 48 -1.99 -3.34 -13.28
C LYS A 48 -1.02 -4.28 -12.57
N ASP A 49 -0.17 -4.95 -13.34
CA ASP A 49 0.73 -6.00 -12.82
C ASP A 49 2.17 -5.54 -12.61
N ARG A 50 2.47 -4.26 -12.89
CA ARG A 50 3.84 -3.75 -12.79
C ARG A 50 4.21 -3.38 -11.35
N CYS A 51 5.12 -4.14 -10.77
CA CYS A 51 5.88 -3.76 -9.57
C CYS A 51 7.08 -2.88 -9.93
N ILE A 52 7.60 -2.13 -8.95
CA ILE A 52 8.87 -1.40 -9.07
C ILE A 52 10.02 -2.43 -9.13
N THR A 53 10.99 -2.20 -10.02
CA THR A 53 12.19 -3.04 -10.13
C THR A 53 13.29 -2.55 -9.18
N ASP A 54 14.25 -3.41 -8.86
CA ASP A 54 15.38 -3.05 -7.99
C ASP A 54 16.22 -1.90 -8.58
N GLU A 55 16.31 -1.80 -9.90
CA GLU A 55 16.98 -0.71 -10.62
C GLU A 55 16.26 0.62 -10.44
N GLU A 56 14.92 0.60 -10.52
CA GLU A 56 14.10 1.79 -10.30
C GLU A 56 14.15 2.26 -8.84
N ASP A 57 14.14 1.32 -7.90
CA ASP A 57 14.31 1.60 -6.47
C ASP A 57 15.67 2.28 -6.19
N LEU A 58 16.74 1.76 -6.81
CA LEU A 58 18.08 2.33 -6.76
C LEU A 58 18.14 3.78 -7.27
N VAL A 59 17.57 4.04 -8.45
CA VAL A 59 17.55 5.38 -9.03
C VAL A 59 16.77 6.35 -8.14
N ILE A 60 15.64 5.91 -7.58
CA ILE A 60 14.87 6.74 -6.63
C ILE A 60 15.73 7.02 -5.40
N TYR A 61 16.40 6.00 -4.85
CA TYR A 61 17.22 6.13 -3.65
C TYR A 61 18.36 7.14 -3.82
N GLU A 62 19.04 7.14 -4.96
CA GLU A 62 20.16 8.04 -5.23
C GLU A 62 19.72 9.51 -5.40
N ASN A 63 18.51 9.74 -5.89
CA ASN A 63 18.00 11.07 -6.22
C ASN A 63 17.05 11.66 -5.17
N ALA A 64 16.47 10.83 -4.30
CA ALA A 64 15.48 11.28 -3.33
C ALA A 64 16.12 11.87 -2.07
N SER A 65 15.34 12.72 -1.40
CA SER A 65 15.74 13.31 -0.12
C SER A 65 15.78 12.26 0.99
N GLY A 66 16.60 12.50 2.03
CA GLY A 66 16.74 11.59 3.18
C GLY A 66 15.40 11.11 3.79
N PRO A 67 14.39 11.98 3.99
CA PRO A 67 13.07 11.56 4.48
C PRO A 67 12.32 10.64 3.52
N VAL A 68 12.40 10.90 2.21
CA VAL A 68 11.74 10.06 1.19
C VAL A 68 12.41 8.69 1.11
N ASN A 69 13.75 8.64 1.17
CA ASN A 69 14.49 7.39 1.25
C ASN A 69 14.15 6.57 2.49
N ALA A 70 14.06 7.21 3.65
CA ALA A 70 13.66 6.55 4.89
C ALA A 70 12.22 5.99 4.78
N ALA A 71 11.29 6.76 4.22
CA ALA A 71 9.92 6.33 4.02
C ALA A 71 9.81 5.15 3.03
N MET A 72 10.56 5.19 1.93
CA MET A 72 10.61 4.13 0.92
C MET A 72 11.16 2.82 1.51
N GLU A 73 12.25 2.89 2.27
CA GLU A 73 12.82 1.74 2.96
C GLU A 73 11.85 1.11 3.96
N ILE A 74 11.17 1.93 4.76
CA ILE A 74 10.18 1.45 5.70
C ILE A 74 9.01 0.80 4.96
N ALA A 75 8.55 1.38 3.85
CA ALA A 75 7.47 0.83 3.03
C ALA A 75 7.83 -0.55 2.50
N TYR A 76 9.00 -0.66 1.86
CA TYR A 76 9.47 -1.88 1.24
C TYR A 76 9.72 -3.00 2.27
N ARG A 77 10.42 -2.70 3.36
CA ARG A 77 10.80 -3.72 4.37
C ARG A 77 9.66 -4.12 5.29
N CYS A 78 8.72 -3.21 5.55
CA CYS A 78 7.62 -3.48 6.47
C CYS A 78 6.31 -3.84 5.76
N ALA A 79 6.30 -3.85 4.42
CA ALA A 79 5.08 -3.94 3.60
C ALA A 79 3.99 -2.99 4.12
N ALA A 80 4.41 -1.77 4.48
CA ALA A 80 3.57 -0.78 5.14
C ALA A 80 2.92 0.13 4.09
N ARG A 81 1.67 0.54 4.33
CA ARG A 81 1.00 1.51 3.47
C ARG A 81 1.59 2.89 3.70
N VAL A 82 1.67 3.70 2.64
CA VAL A 82 2.14 5.09 2.72
C VAL A 82 1.42 5.88 3.82
N SER A 83 0.11 5.70 3.97
CA SER A 83 -0.67 6.36 5.02
C SER A 83 -0.25 5.98 6.45
N ASP A 84 0.24 4.75 6.64
CA ASP A 84 0.69 4.27 7.95
C ASP A 84 2.09 4.79 8.26
N ILE A 85 2.92 5.02 7.24
CA ILE A 85 4.28 5.58 7.37
C ILE A 85 4.22 7.07 7.69
N LEU A 86 3.37 7.83 6.98
CA LEU A 86 3.20 9.26 7.20
C LEU A 86 2.65 9.59 8.60
N LYS A 87 1.93 8.66 9.23
CA LYS A 87 1.39 8.79 10.59
C LYS A 87 2.29 8.17 11.66
N MET A 88 3.50 7.73 11.28
CA MET A 88 4.41 7.07 12.20
C MET A 88 4.93 8.05 13.24
N ALA A 89 4.95 7.63 14.50
CA ALA A 89 5.38 8.45 15.63
C ALA A 89 6.63 7.86 16.30
N TRP A 90 7.42 8.71 16.96
CA TRP A 90 8.66 8.29 17.62
C TRP A 90 8.47 7.19 18.67
N ASN A 91 7.33 7.15 19.36
CA ASN A 91 7.01 6.09 20.33
C ASN A 91 6.82 4.69 19.72
N GLN A 92 6.68 4.61 18.39
CA GLN A 92 6.61 3.36 17.64
C GLN A 92 8.01 2.82 17.28
N ILE A 93 9.04 3.66 17.36
CA ILE A 93 10.44 3.27 17.18
C ILE A 93 10.95 2.80 18.54
N ARG A 94 11.30 1.51 18.62
CA ARG A 94 11.71 0.83 19.86
C ARG A 94 13.09 0.21 19.71
N ASP A 95 13.74 -0.13 20.82
CA ASP A 95 15.08 -0.74 20.79
C ASP A 95 15.13 -2.05 20.00
N LYS A 96 14.02 -2.81 20.02
CA LYS A 96 13.88 -4.08 19.30
C LYS A 96 13.52 -3.91 17.82
N GLY A 97 12.95 -2.76 17.41
CA GLY A 97 12.54 -2.52 16.02
C GLY A 97 11.49 -1.42 15.83
N ILE A 98 10.81 -1.42 14.69
CA ILE A 98 9.68 -0.51 14.39
C ILE A 98 8.33 -1.21 14.58
N PHE A 99 7.49 -0.66 15.44
CA PHE A 99 6.13 -1.12 15.66
C PHE A 99 5.17 -0.41 14.70
N ILE A 100 4.37 -1.15 13.93
CA ILE A 100 3.40 -0.56 12.99
C ILE A 100 2.03 -1.13 13.28
N ARG A 101 1.04 -0.25 13.46
CA ARG A 101 -0.38 -0.61 13.50
C ARG A 101 -1.03 -0.10 12.22
N GLN A 102 -1.46 -1.00 11.36
CA GLN A 102 -2.08 -0.64 10.09
C GLN A 102 -3.42 0.06 10.32
N GLY A 103 -3.63 1.22 9.72
CA GLY A 103 -4.86 1.99 9.89
C GLY A 103 -6.09 1.31 9.27
N LYS A 104 -5.92 0.66 8.11
CA LYS A 104 -7.04 0.04 7.37
C LYS A 104 -7.54 -1.25 8.01
N THR A 105 -6.64 -2.12 8.45
CA THR A 105 -6.95 -3.48 8.93
C THR A 105 -6.80 -3.63 10.44
N GLY A 106 -6.14 -2.68 11.11
CA GLY A 106 -5.84 -2.76 12.54
C GLY A 106 -4.70 -3.71 12.90
N LEU A 107 -4.09 -4.39 11.92
CA LEU A 107 -3.02 -5.37 12.15
C LEU A 107 -1.83 -4.71 12.85
N LYS A 108 -1.36 -5.33 13.93
CA LYS A 108 -0.20 -4.89 14.70
C LYS A 108 0.99 -5.76 14.32
N GLN A 109 2.08 -5.14 13.86
CA GLN A 109 3.31 -5.82 13.51
C GLN A 109 4.52 -5.18 14.18
N MET A 110 5.46 -6.02 14.61
CA MET A 110 6.74 -5.61 15.16
C MET A 110 7.82 -6.04 14.17
N LYS A 111 8.43 -5.07 13.47
CA LYS A 111 9.51 -5.36 12.53
C LYS A 111 10.87 -5.17 13.20
N PRO A 112 11.64 -6.25 13.40
CA PRO A 112 12.93 -6.14 14.07
C PRO A 112 13.92 -5.34 13.22
N TRP A 113 14.88 -4.73 13.90
CA TRP A 113 15.93 -3.97 13.22
C TRP A 113 16.80 -4.86 12.33
N THR A 114 16.91 -4.48 11.06
CA THR A 114 17.99 -4.94 10.17
C THR A 114 19.02 -3.81 10.01
N LYS A 115 20.24 -4.12 9.55
CA LYS A 115 21.28 -3.11 9.30
C LYS A 115 20.75 -1.96 8.43
N ARG A 116 20.00 -2.31 7.38
CA ARG A 116 19.40 -1.37 6.42
C ARG A 116 18.23 -0.57 7.00
N LEU A 117 17.36 -1.22 7.79
CA LEU A 117 16.24 -0.53 8.44
C LEU A 117 16.72 0.41 9.56
N ARG A 118 17.78 0.04 10.29
CA ARG A 118 18.44 0.95 11.26
C ARG A 118 19.03 2.15 10.55
N ALA A 119 19.69 1.94 9.42
CA ALA A 119 20.19 3.02 8.61
C ALA A 119 19.02 3.98 8.30
N ALA A 120 17.94 3.50 7.68
CA ALA A 120 16.74 4.31 7.37
C ALA A 120 16.13 5.04 8.58
N GLY A 121 16.00 4.36 9.73
CA GLY A 121 15.47 4.93 10.97
C GLY A 121 16.36 6.01 11.60
N ILE A 122 17.68 5.97 11.37
CA ILE A 122 18.63 6.97 11.86
C ILE A 122 18.64 8.23 10.98
N TYR A 123 18.37 8.13 9.67
CA TYR A 123 18.35 9.29 8.76
C TYR A 123 17.20 10.26 9.00
N ALA A 124 16.04 9.75 9.44
CA ALA A 124 14.87 10.58 9.75
C ALA A 124 15.14 11.63 10.86
N GLY A 125 16.24 11.49 11.62
CA GLY A 125 16.60 12.44 12.68
C GLY A 125 17.94 13.17 12.54
N ARG A 126 18.83 12.82 11.58
CA ARG A 126 20.24 13.32 11.61
C ARG A 126 20.89 13.73 10.27
N GLY A 127 20.22 13.64 9.12
CA GLY A 127 20.72 14.25 7.87
C GLY A 127 22.04 13.70 7.31
N VAL A 128 22.39 12.43 7.59
CA VAL A 128 23.59 11.79 7.06
C VAL A 128 23.34 11.32 5.59
N LYS A 129 24.38 10.97 4.81
CA LYS A 129 24.23 10.30 3.50
C LYS A 129 24.27 8.77 3.64
N MET A 130 23.40 8.11 2.89
CA MET A 130 23.16 6.66 2.86
C MET A 130 24.06 5.93 1.85
N GLU A 131 24.53 4.71 2.16
CA GLU A 131 25.23 3.87 1.18
C GLU A 131 24.22 3.16 0.23
N PRO A 132 24.52 3.03 -1.07
CA PRO A 132 23.62 2.45 -2.08
C PRO A 132 23.44 0.93 -1.99
N LEU A 133 22.31 0.41 -2.50
CA LEU A 133 21.90 -1.02 -2.49
C LEU A 133 22.95 -1.96 -3.08
N SER A 134 23.61 -1.54 -4.16
CA SER A 134 24.56 -2.34 -4.92
C SER A 134 25.72 -2.87 -4.07
N LYS A 135 26.10 -2.14 -3.02
CA LYS A 135 27.19 -2.53 -2.11
C LYS A 135 26.76 -3.47 -0.98
N LEU A 136 25.46 -3.57 -0.65
CA LEU A 136 24.98 -4.36 0.49
C LEU A 136 24.33 -5.69 0.10
N CYS A 137 23.91 -5.84 -1.16
CA CYS A 137 23.08 -6.97 -1.62
C CYS A 137 23.82 -8.03 -2.45
N MET A 138 25.16 -8.05 -2.49
CA MET A 138 25.89 -9.20 -3.03
C MET A 138 25.66 -10.43 -2.12
N GLY A 139 24.63 -11.24 -2.44
CA GLY A 139 24.62 -12.63 -2.00
C GLY A 139 23.30 -13.32 -1.65
N LYS A 140 22.11 -12.69 -1.69
CA LYS A 140 20.86 -13.43 -1.39
C LYS A 140 19.69 -13.04 -2.29
N ASN A 141 19.35 -13.93 -3.22
CA ASN A 141 18.07 -13.97 -3.94
C ASN A 141 16.93 -14.06 -2.92
N ILE A 142 16.18 -12.97 -2.73
CA ILE A 142 14.95 -12.99 -1.96
C ILE A 142 13.80 -13.10 -2.97
N HIS A 143 13.37 -14.33 -3.24
CA HIS A 143 12.07 -14.56 -3.89
C HIS A 143 10.96 -14.08 -2.96
N ILE A 144 10.26 -13.02 -3.37
CA ILE A 144 8.99 -12.63 -2.78
C ILE A 144 7.91 -13.37 -3.58
N THR A 145 7.45 -14.51 -3.06
CA THR A 145 6.22 -15.16 -3.56
C THR A 145 5.04 -14.33 -3.08
N VAL A 146 4.22 -13.87 -4.03
CA VAL A 146 2.96 -13.12 -3.84
C VAL A 146 1.89 -14.02 -3.23
#